data_AF-A0A2M8Q5S4-F1
#
_entry.id   AF-A0A2M8Q5S4-F1
#
_cell.length_a   1.000
_cell.length_b   1.000
_cell.length_c   1.000
_cell.angle_alpha   90.00
_cell.angle_beta   90.00
_cell.angle_gamma   90.00
#
_symmetry.space_group_name_H-M   'P 1'
#
loop_
_entity.id
_entity.type
_entity.pdbx_description
1 polymer ?
#
loop_
_entity_poly.entity_id
_entity_poly.type
_entity_poly.pdbx_seq_one_letter_code
_entity_poly.pdbx_strand_id
1 'polypeptide(L)'
;TEVIILDGPVCNDRYVWWNIQADGDRGWSVEYVNGNRALSPEVPVDWPPSNRYEYPANGVLLSGGRGLTNGASQNNGNFQVEGYCSYIGGQVREDGRNWYCGSRQLTISDFDEICRRTYNNSQAAAFLTGNSGYAAYNWRCYGPR
;
A
#
# COMPACT_ATOMS: atom_id res chain seq x y z
N THR A 1 -17.23 10.94 11.37
CA THR A 1 -18.40 10.44 12.09
C THR A 1 -18.34 8.94 12.11
N GLU A 2 -18.34 8.34 13.29
CA GLU A 2 -18.50 6.89 13.44
C GLU A 2 -19.93 6.50 13.07
N VAL A 3 -20.09 5.43 12.29
CA VAL A 3 -21.38 4.93 11.84
C VAL A 3 -21.60 3.54 12.42
N ILE A 4 -22.67 3.36 13.18
CA ILE A 4 -23.05 2.07 13.77
C ILE A 4 -24.14 1.43 12.89
N ILE A 5 -23.99 0.16 12.53
CA ILE A 5 -25.05 -0.60 11.87
C ILE A 5 -26.00 -1.11 12.94
N LEU A 6 -27.27 -0.71 12.83
CA LEU A 6 -28.35 -1.12 13.72
C LEU A 6 -29.15 -2.30 13.16
N ASP A 7 -29.34 -2.35 11.83
CA ASP A 7 -30.16 -3.36 11.14
C ASP A 7 -29.84 -3.43 9.63
N GLY A 8 -30.35 -4.47 8.95
CA GLY A 8 -30.09 -4.78 7.54
C GLY A 8 -29.09 -5.93 7.34
N PRO A 9 -28.74 -6.27 6.08
CA PRO A 9 -29.18 -5.62 4.85
C PRO A 9 -30.63 -5.97 4.49
N VAL A 10 -31.39 -4.97 4.04
CA VAL A 10 -32.71 -5.16 3.44
C VAL A 10 -32.66 -4.77 1.97
N CYS A 11 -32.96 -5.71 1.08
CA CYS A 11 -33.09 -5.41 -0.34
C CYS A 11 -34.49 -4.85 -0.62
N ASN A 12 -34.57 -3.57 -0.99
CA ASN A 12 -35.82 -2.93 -1.39
C ASN A 12 -35.56 -1.87 -2.47
N ASP A 13 -36.50 -1.70 -3.41
CA ASP A 13 -36.40 -0.71 -4.50
C ASP A 13 -35.12 -0.82 -5.35
N ARG A 14 -34.57 -2.04 -5.47
CA ARG A 14 -33.27 -2.34 -6.12
C ARG A 14 -32.04 -1.77 -5.40
N TYR A 15 -32.20 -1.28 -4.18
CA TYR A 15 -31.12 -0.86 -3.32
C TYR A 15 -30.93 -1.85 -2.16
N VAL A 16 -29.71 -1.89 -1.63
CA VAL A 16 -29.40 -2.55 -0.37
C VAL A 16 -29.45 -1.47 0.70
N TRP A 17 -30.35 -1.63 1.67
CA TRP A 17 -30.59 -0.68 2.74
C TRP A 17 -30.01 -1.19 4.05
N TRP A 18 -29.39 -0.28 4.79
CA TRP A 18 -28.85 -0.50 6.11
C TRP A 18 -29.40 0.54 7.06
N ASN A 19 -29.89 0.12 8.22
CA ASN A 19 -30.30 1.03 9.28
C ASN A 19 -29.05 1.38 10.07
N ILE A 20 -28.74 2.67 10.17
CA ILE A 20 -27.52 3.16 10.77
C ILE A 20 -27.80 4.22 11.85
N GLN A 21 -26.83 4.39 12.76
CA GLN A 21 -26.75 5.53 13.66
C GLN A 21 -25.45 6.30 13.40
N ALA A 22 -25.55 7.62 13.25
CA ALA A 22 -24.43 8.52 13.01
C ALA A 22 -24.70 9.85 13.72
N ASP A 23 -23.73 10.37 14.49
CA ASP A 23 -23.84 11.64 15.23
C ASP A 23 -25.11 11.78 16.11
N GLY A 24 -25.64 10.65 16.60
CA GLY A 24 -26.85 10.59 17.42
C GLY A 24 -28.16 10.45 16.63
N ASP A 25 -28.12 10.68 15.32
CA ASP A 25 -29.26 10.50 14.42
C ASP A 25 -29.34 9.06 13.90
N ARG A 26 -30.57 8.57 13.72
CA ARG A 26 -30.86 7.21 13.24
C ARG A 26 -31.66 7.27 11.94
N GLY A 27 -31.30 6.43 10.99
CA GLY A 27 -32.01 6.36 9.71
C GLY A 27 -31.52 5.26 8.80
N TRP A 28 -32.24 5.06 7.71
CA TRP A 28 -31.85 4.14 6.65
C TRP A 28 -30.94 4.83 5.65
N SER A 29 -29.83 4.17 5.31
CA SER A 29 -28.91 4.58 4.26
C SER A 29 -28.80 3.51 3.19
N VAL A 30 -28.69 3.93 1.94
CA VAL A 30 -28.42 3.03 0.81
C VAL A 30 -26.95 2.65 0.79
N GLU A 31 -26.62 1.43 0.37
CA GLU A 31 -25.21 1.05 0.18
C GLU A 31 -24.58 1.79 -1.01
N TYR A 32 -25.35 1.99 -2.09
CA TYR A 32 -24.93 2.67 -3.32
C TYR A 32 -25.99 3.64 -3.83
N VAL A 33 -25.56 4.82 -4.31
CA VAL A 33 -26.39 5.81 -5.01
C VAL A 33 -25.65 6.31 -6.25
N ASN A 34 -26.29 6.25 -7.42
CA ASN A 34 -25.70 6.68 -8.71
C ASN A 34 -24.31 6.08 -9.00
N GLY A 35 -24.08 4.82 -8.59
CA GLY A 35 -22.79 4.13 -8.75
C GLY A 35 -21.74 4.46 -7.69
N ASN A 36 -22.01 5.40 -6.78
CA ASN A 36 -21.13 5.75 -5.67
C ASN A 36 -21.57 5.03 -4.39
N ARG A 37 -20.60 4.54 -3.60
CA ARG A 37 -20.87 3.90 -2.31
C ARG A 37 -21.23 4.96 -1.27
N ALA A 38 -22.43 4.87 -0.68
CA ALA A 38 -22.91 5.81 0.34
C ALA A 38 -22.55 5.36 1.76
N LEU A 39 -22.43 4.05 1.97
CA LEU A 39 -21.81 3.48 3.17
C LEU A 39 -20.47 2.88 2.79
N SER A 40 -19.42 3.68 2.89
CA SER A 40 -18.09 3.10 2.99
C SER A 40 -17.93 2.63 4.43
N PRO A 41 -17.58 1.36 4.71
CA PRO A 41 -16.89 1.12 5.96
C PRO A 41 -15.74 2.14 6.04
N GLU A 42 -15.38 2.60 7.25
CA GLU A 42 -13.98 2.92 7.47
C GLU A 42 -13.24 1.62 7.13
N VAL A 43 -12.92 1.42 5.85
CA VAL A 43 -12.01 0.38 5.45
C VAL A 43 -10.82 0.62 6.36
N PRO A 44 -10.39 -0.35 7.15
CA PRO A 44 -9.00 -0.38 7.54
C PRO A 44 -8.28 -0.32 6.20
N VAL A 45 -7.72 0.86 5.90
CA VAL A 45 -6.62 1.09 4.97
C VAL A 45 -6.67 0.14 3.76
N ASP A 46 -7.16 0.60 2.59
CA ASP A 46 -6.85 -0.05 1.29
C ASP A 46 -5.35 0.09 1.04
N TRP A 47 -4.61 -0.60 1.87
CA TRP A 47 -3.20 -0.48 2.06
C TRP A 47 -2.59 -1.79 1.59
N PRO A 48 -1.66 -1.73 0.64
CA PRO A 48 -1.13 -0.50 0.04
C PRO A 48 -2.04 -0.03 -1.15
N PRO A 49 -2.38 1.27 -1.31
CA PRO A 49 -3.35 1.73 -2.32
C PRO A 49 -2.92 1.44 -3.76
N SER A 50 -3.85 1.20 -4.69
CA SER A 50 -3.48 0.78 -6.06
C SER A 50 -2.54 1.76 -6.80
N ASN A 51 -2.65 3.07 -6.55
CA ASN A 51 -1.69 4.05 -7.11
C ASN A 51 -0.36 4.01 -6.34
N ARG A 52 0.71 3.63 -7.04
CA ARG A 52 2.08 3.52 -6.50
C ARG A 52 2.98 4.68 -6.89
N TYR A 53 2.48 5.69 -7.60
CA TYR A 53 3.26 6.82 -8.13
C TYR A 53 3.13 8.10 -7.31
N GLU A 54 2.31 8.07 -6.26
CA GLU A 54 2.06 9.21 -5.37
C GLU A 54 2.36 8.86 -3.92
N TYR A 55 2.51 9.89 -3.09
CA TYR A 55 2.63 9.73 -1.65
C TYR A 55 1.34 9.14 -1.07
N PRO A 56 1.39 8.00 -0.34
CA PRO A 56 0.18 7.43 0.22
C PRO A 56 -0.34 8.29 1.38
N ALA A 57 -1.59 8.73 1.29
CA ALA A 57 -2.22 9.63 2.28
C ALA A 57 -2.16 9.08 3.71
N ASN A 58 -2.35 7.76 3.88
CA ASN A 58 -2.32 7.05 5.17
C ASN A 58 -1.03 6.25 5.39
N GLY A 59 0.04 6.56 4.64
CA GLY A 59 1.33 5.92 4.80
C GLY A 59 2.30 6.75 5.65
N VAL A 60 3.20 6.04 6.33
CA VAL A 60 4.38 6.59 6.99
C VAL A 60 5.61 6.11 6.23
N LEU A 61 6.50 7.05 5.87
CA LEU A 61 7.80 6.71 5.29
C LEU A 61 8.62 5.95 6.33
N LEU A 62 9.03 4.72 6.00
CA LEU A 62 9.66 3.84 6.99
C LEU A 62 11.11 4.25 7.29
N SER A 63 11.54 4.04 8.54
CA SER A 63 12.91 4.27 8.99
C SER A 63 13.36 3.15 9.95
N GLY A 64 14.66 3.05 10.22
CA GLY A 64 15.21 2.02 11.12
C GLY A 64 15.24 0.59 10.56
N GLY A 65 15.14 0.42 9.24
CA GLY A 65 15.22 -0.89 8.58
C GLY A 65 16.64 -1.46 8.55
N ARG A 66 16.77 -2.72 8.12
CA ARG A 66 18.03 -3.44 7.91
C ARG A 66 18.15 -3.86 6.45
N GLY A 67 19.22 -3.42 5.80
CA GLY A 67 19.50 -3.73 4.40
C GLY A 67 19.74 -5.23 4.19
N LEU A 68 19.17 -5.77 3.11
CA LEU A 68 19.20 -7.20 2.82
C LEU A 68 20.59 -7.72 2.41
N THR A 69 21.46 -6.84 1.92
CA THR A 69 22.81 -7.22 1.44
C THR A 69 23.80 -7.33 2.59
N ASN A 70 23.77 -6.38 3.54
CA ASN A 70 24.83 -6.21 4.53
C ASN A 70 24.33 -5.78 5.92
N GLY A 71 23.02 -5.78 6.17
CA GLY A 71 22.44 -5.37 7.45
C GLY A 71 22.55 -3.87 7.76
N ALA A 72 23.05 -3.05 6.82
CA ALA A 72 23.19 -1.61 7.01
C ALA A 72 21.84 -0.96 7.27
N SER A 73 21.80 0.03 8.15
CA SER A 73 20.57 0.74 8.51
C SER A 73 19.93 1.41 7.30
N GLN A 74 18.63 1.18 7.09
CA GLN A 74 17.84 1.76 6.02
C GLN A 74 16.86 2.79 6.57
N ASN A 75 16.98 4.03 6.09
CA ASN A 75 16.17 5.16 6.50
C ASN A 75 15.52 5.81 5.28
N ASN A 76 14.53 6.68 5.51
CA ASN A 76 13.81 7.39 4.44
C ASN A 76 13.20 6.44 3.40
N GLY A 77 12.68 5.30 3.83
CA GLY A 77 12.10 4.28 2.95
C GLY A 77 13.11 3.60 2.02
N ASN A 78 14.41 3.73 2.24
CA ASN A 78 15.42 3.06 1.42
C ASN A 78 15.42 1.54 1.60
N PHE A 79 15.97 0.86 0.60
CA PHE A 79 16.19 -0.59 0.62
C PHE A 79 17.31 -0.97 -0.36
N GLN A 80 17.70 -2.24 -0.36
CA GLN A 80 18.76 -2.79 -1.20
C GLN A 80 18.20 -3.85 -2.15
N VAL A 81 18.22 -3.57 -3.46
CA VAL A 81 17.75 -4.49 -4.51
C VAL A 81 18.71 -5.67 -4.67
N GLU A 82 20.00 -5.43 -4.50
CA GLU A 82 21.06 -6.43 -4.65
C GLU A 82 20.87 -7.62 -3.70
N GLY A 83 20.51 -7.34 -2.44
CA GLY A 83 20.24 -8.37 -1.44
C GLY A 83 19.00 -9.19 -1.79
N TYR A 84 17.98 -8.55 -2.38
CA TYR A 84 16.80 -9.25 -2.87
C TYR A 84 17.10 -10.15 -4.07
N CYS A 85 17.86 -9.66 -5.06
CA CYS A 85 18.29 -10.48 -6.19
C CYS A 85 19.13 -11.69 -5.74
N SER A 86 19.97 -11.51 -4.72
CA SER A 86 20.73 -12.61 -4.11
C SER A 86 19.80 -13.66 -3.48
N TYR A 87 18.69 -13.22 -2.88
CA TYR A 87 17.70 -14.10 -2.25
C TYR A 87 16.87 -14.90 -3.26
N ILE A 88 16.38 -14.27 -4.33
CA ILE A 88 15.52 -14.95 -5.33
C ILE A 88 16.31 -15.65 -6.45
N GLY A 89 17.64 -15.50 -6.46
CA GLY A 89 18.51 -16.09 -7.47
C GLY A 89 18.62 -15.23 -8.74
N GLY A 90 19.53 -14.26 -8.74
CA GLY A 90 19.87 -13.48 -9.93
C GLY A 90 20.94 -12.42 -9.64
N GLN A 91 21.61 -11.97 -10.70
CA GLN A 91 22.52 -10.81 -10.62
C GLN A 91 21.70 -9.52 -10.76
N VAL A 92 22.01 -8.52 -9.94
CA VAL A 92 21.32 -7.22 -10.00
C VAL A 92 21.70 -6.45 -11.27
N ARG A 93 20.72 -5.83 -11.92
CA ARG A 93 20.91 -4.90 -13.04
C ARG A 93 19.82 -3.82 -13.04
N GLU A 94 20.10 -2.67 -13.62
CA GLU A 94 19.11 -1.62 -13.92
C GLU A 94 19.35 -1.02 -15.30
N ASP A 95 18.36 -0.30 -15.83
CA ASP A 95 18.41 0.37 -17.15
C ASP A 95 18.06 1.88 -17.08
N GLY A 96 18.18 2.47 -15.89
CA GLY A 96 17.75 3.83 -15.55
C GLY A 96 16.26 3.94 -15.20
N ARG A 97 15.42 2.99 -15.63
CA ARG A 97 13.98 3.01 -15.41
C ARG A 97 13.48 1.89 -14.52
N ASN A 98 14.02 0.68 -14.69
CA ASN A 98 13.58 -0.53 -14.01
C ASN A 98 14.77 -1.26 -13.39
N TRP A 99 14.48 -2.04 -12.35
CA TRP A 99 15.40 -3.02 -11.79
C TRP A 99 15.14 -4.41 -12.33
N TYR A 100 16.20 -5.22 -12.37
CA TYR A 100 16.18 -6.59 -12.84
C TYR A 100 17.02 -7.48 -11.92
N CYS A 101 16.58 -8.73 -11.75
CA CYS A 101 17.41 -9.81 -11.23
C CYS A 101 17.63 -10.81 -12.36
N GLY A 102 18.85 -10.82 -12.92
CA GLY A 102 19.15 -11.51 -14.18
C GLY A 102 18.38 -10.89 -15.34
N SER A 103 17.61 -11.70 -16.08
CA SER A 103 16.73 -11.24 -17.16
C SER A 103 15.34 -10.82 -16.68
N ARG A 104 14.99 -11.08 -15.41
CA ARG A 104 13.64 -10.82 -14.89
C ARG A 104 13.53 -9.39 -14.39
N GLN A 105 12.61 -8.62 -14.96
CA GLN A 105 12.24 -7.31 -14.44
C GLN A 105 11.53 -7.45 -13.09
N LEU A 106 11.87 -6.58 -12.15
CA LEU A 106 11.17 -6.47 -10.87
C LEU A 106 9.84 -5.73 -11.03
N THR A 107 8.80 -6.29 -10.40
CA THR A 107 7.45 -5.74 -10.36
C THR A 107 7.21 -5.02 -9.04
N ILE A 108 6.06 -4.34 -8.93
CA ILE A 108 5.62 -3.71 -7.67
C ILE A 108 5.62 -4.72 -6.51
N SER A 109 5.13 -5.95 -6.74
CA SER A 109 5.07 -6.96 -5.68
C SER A 109 6.45 -7.40 -5.19
N ASP A 110 7.46 -7.36 -6.06
CA ASP A 110 8.85 -7.60 -5.64
C ASP A 110 9.33 -6.47 -4.72
N PHE A 111 9.07 -5.21 -5.09
CA PHE A 111 9.45 -4.08 -4.24
C PHE A 111 8.71 -4.09 -2.90
N ASP A 112 7.43 -4.49 -2.87
CA ASP A 112 6.68 -4.68 -1.63
C ASP A 112 7.33 -5.76 -0.75
N GLU A 113 7.75 -6.89 -1.33
CA GLU A 113 8.50 -7.92 -0.60
C GLU A 113 9.83 -7.41 -0.03
N ILE A 114 10.56 -6.59 -0.80
CA ILE A 114 11.80 -5.97 -0.33
C ILE A 114 11.52 -5.06 0.87
N CYS A 115 10.47 -4.24 0.82
CA CYS A 115 10.07 -3.38 1.92
C CYS A 115 9.72 -4.17 3.17
N ARG A 116 8.94 -5.24 3.04
CA ARG A 116 8.53 -6.10 4.16
C ARG A 116 9.71 -6.71 4.88
N ARG A 117 10.71 -7.18 4.13
CA ARG A 117 11.94 -7.74 4.69
C ARG A 117 12.85 -6.68 5.30
N THR A 118 13.04 -5.56 4.61
CA THR A 118 13.95 -4.49 5.05
C THR A 118 13.50 -3.90 6.38
N TYR A 119 12.20 -3.69 6.56
CA TYR A 119 11.64 -3.03 7.74
C TYR A 119 11.00 -3.98 8.74
N ASN A 120 11.07 -5.30 8.52
CA ASN A 120 10.40 -6.32 9.33
C ASN A 120 8.92 -5.96 9.62
N ASN A 121 8.23 -5.48 8.60
CA ASN A 121 6.84 -5.03 8.68
C ASN A 121 6.07 -5.72 7.56
N SER A 122 5.17 -6.65 7.91
CA SER A 122 4.42 -7.46 6.94
C SER A 122 3.45 -6.65 6.08
N GLN A 123 3.13 -5.42 6.47
CA GLN A 123 2.30 -4.49 5.71
C GLN A 123 3.15 -3.50 4.90
N ALA A 124 4.48 -3.48 4.99
CA ALA A 124 5.26 -2.50 4.23
C ALA A 124 5.09 -2.65 2.71
N ALA A 125 5.09 -1.54 2.00
CA ALA A 125 4.88 -1.48 0.56
C ALA A 125 5.71 -0.37 -0.09
N ALA A 126 6.01 -0.53 -1.37
CA ALA A 126 6.86 0.36 -2.13
C ALA A 126 6.06 1.37 -2.96
N PHE A 127 6.53 2.61 -3.01
CA PHE A 127 5.96 3.69 -3.80
C PHE A 127 7.08 4.42 -4.55
N LEU A 128 6.82 4.84 -5.78
CA LEU A 128 7.76 5.52 -6.65
C LEU A 128 7.81 7.04 -6.37
N THR A 129 8.17 7.41 -5.15
CA THR A 129 8.08 8.80 -4.65
C THR A 129 9.45 9.47 -4.41
N GLY A 130 10.54 8.79 -4.76
CA GLY A 130 11.88 9.37 -4.76
C GLY A 130 12.09 10.40 -5.87
N ASN A 131 13.20 11.13 -5.79
CA ASN A 131 13.50 12.29 -6.65
C ASN A 131 14.79 12.16 -7.47
N SER A 132 15.32 10.95 -7.63
CA SER A 132 16.45 10.68 -8.52
C SER A 132 16.06 10.95 -9.97
N GLY A 133 17.06 11.39 -10.77
CA GLY A 133 16.91 11.50 -12.23
C GLY A 133 16.74 10.14 -12.93
N TYR A 134 16.99 9.03 -12.23
CA TYR A 134 16.76 7.67 -12.68
C TYR A 134 15.56 7.07 -11.96
N ALA A 135 14.49 6.76 -12.70
CA ALA A 135 13.24 6.25 -12.13
C ALA A 135 13.42 4.94 -11.35
N ALA A 136 14.40 4.10 -11.73
CA ALA A 136 14.73 2.88 -10.99
C ALA A 136 15.02 3.17 -9.50
N TYR A 137 15.62 4.31 -9.16
CA TYR A 137 16.04 4.65 -7.81
C TYR A 137 14.98 5.39 -6.98
N ASN A 138 13.78 5.56 -7.53
CA ASN A 138 12.71 6.34 -6.90
C ASN A 138 11.77 5.53 -6.01
N TRP A 139 11.97 4.23 -5.89
CA TRP A 139 11.19 3.41 -4.97
C TRP A 139 11.53 3.72 -3.50
N ARG A 140 10.48 3.82 -2.69
CA ARG A 140 10.52 4.14 -1.26
C ARG A 140 9.52 3.28 -0.50
N CYS A 141 9.93 2.75 0.63
CA CYS A 141 9.08 1.93 1.50
C CYS A 141 8.27 2.78 2.46
N TYR A 142 6.97 2.50 2.50
CA TYR A 142 6.04 3.04 3.47
C TYR A 142 5.36 1.89 4.23
N GLY A 143 4.84 2.19 5.41
CA GLY A 143 3.92 1.32 6.14
C GLY A 143 2.61 2.07 6.42
N PRO A 144 1.54 1.36 6.80
CA PRO A 144 0.32 2.01 7.23
C PRO A 144 0.59 2.81 8.52
N ARG A 145 -0.16 3.90 8.72
CA ARG A 145 -0.20 4.64 9.99
C ARG A 145 -0.80 3.82 11.12
#